data_AF-A0A524F898-F1
#
_entry.id   AF-A0A524F898-F1
#
_cell.length_a   1.000
_cell.length_b   1.000
_cell.length_c   1.000
_cell.angle_alpha   90.00
_cell.angle_beta   90.00
_cell.angle_gamma   90.00
#
_symmetry.space_group_name_H-M   'P 1'
#
loop_
_entity.id
_entity.type
_entity.pdbx_description
1 polymer ?
#
loop_
_entity_poly.entity_id
_entity_poly.type
_entity_poly.pdbx_seq_one_letter_code
_entity_poly.pdbx_strand_id
1 'polypeptide(L)'
;KATGRQYRSIRTFNLDNTSKTAFITMGSMCGNIISYMTKHKDVGLIKIKTYRPFPYEDLQKIIQDHNIEKLIILEKSDALNGLLPPFSMTIASALYPLGTLFRSFIVGLGGRDVTRDEFDIAKKKMETVKDMKGPLYSYLGVRETKDKIHGVNK
;
A
#
# COMPACT_ATOMS: atom_id res chain seq x y z
N LYS A 1 3.30 24.70 15.75
CA LYS A 1 4.25 25.22 16.76
C LYS A 1 3.86 24.77 18.18
N ALA A 2 2.59 24.92 18.59
CA ALA A 2 2.10 24.56 19.93
C ALA A 2 2.37 23.12 20.41
N THR A 3 2.39 22.11 19.51
CA THR A 3 2.51 20.69 19.91
C THR A 3 3.87 20.06 19.59
N GLY A 4 4.78 20.80 18.94
CA GLY A 4 6.02 20.23 18.36
C GLY A 4 5.82 19.23 17.21
N ARG A 5 4.59 18.83 16.90
CA ARG A 5 4.29 17.87 15.83
C ARG A 5 4.33 18.54 14.47
N GLN A 6 5.10 17.96 13.54
CA GLN A 6 5.12 18.38 12.15
C GLN A 6 4.06 17.63 11.34
N TYR A 7 3.20 18.34 10.63
CA TYR A 7 2.20 17.75 9.74
C TYR A 7 2.58 18.07 8.30
N ARG A 8 2.53 17.04 7.44
CA ARG A 8 2.79 17.10 6.00
C ARG A 8 1.69 16.32 5.30
N SER A 9 1.40 16.63 4.04
CA SER A 9 0.41 15.94 3.22
C SER A 9 0.73 14.46 3.03
N ILE A 10 2.03 14.13 3.00
CA ILE A 10 2.57 12.77 2.98
C ILE A 10 3.56 12.62 4.13
N ARG A 11 3.54 11.48 4.82
CA ARG A 11 4.61 11.06 5.74
C ARG A 11 5.23 9.76 5.25
N THR A 12 6.53 9.62 5.39
CA THR A 12 7.28 8.46 4.91
C THR A 12 8.00 7.78 6.06
N PHE A 13 8.24 6.47 5.93
CA PHE A 13 9.03 5.68 6.87
C PHE A 13 9.85 4.64 6.08
N ASN A 14 11.15 4.55 6.38
CA ASN A 14 12.03 3.50 5.84
C ASN A 14 12.03 3.39 4.30
N LEU A 15 12.10 4.52 3.58
CA LEU A 15 12.10 4.50 2.11
C LEU A 15 13.47 4.14 1.50
N ASP A 16 14.56 4.29 2.25
CA ASP A 16 15.91 3.86 1.85
C ASP A 16 16.13 2.34 2.02
N ASN A 17 15.03 1.58 2.00
CA ASN A 17 15.05 0.13 2.12
C ASN A 17 15.65 -0.54 0.88
N THR A 18 16.07 -1.78 1.05
CA THR A 18 16.76 -2.57 0.02
C THR A 18 15.84 -3.09 -1.07
N SER A 19 14.56 -3.33 -0.80
CA SER A 19 13.63 -3.93 -1.79
C SER A 19 13.06 -2.94 -2.80
N LYS A 20 13.30 -1.64 -2.61
CA LYS A 20 12.68 -0.55 -3.40
C LYS A 20 11.16 -0.68 -3.48
N THR A 21 10.57 -1.27 -2.44
CA THR A 21 9.13 -1.51 -2.33
C THR A 21 8.58 -0.78 -1.12
N ALA A 22 7.42 -0.14 -1.26
CA ALA A 22 6.76 0.51 -0.14
C ALA A 22 5.27 0.20 -0.08
N PHE A 23 4.74 0.07 1.13
CA PHE A 23 3.31 0.18 1.38
C PHE A 23 2.86 1.62 1.16
N ILE A 24 1.67 1.81 0.59
CA ILE A 24 1.00 3.10 0.53
C ILE A 24 -0.45 2.95 1.02
N THR A 25 -0.80 3.73 2.05
CA THR A 25 -2.13 3.68 2.66
C THR A 25 -2.44 4.98 3.41
N MET A 26 -3.62 5.04 4.02
CA MET A 26 -4.08 6.13 4.86
C MET A 26 -4.66 5.60 6.19
N GLY A 27 -4.91 6.52 7.13
CA GLY A 27 -5.64 6.19 8.37
C GLY A 27 -4.84 5.38 9.40
N SER A 28 -5.56 4.54 10.15
CA SER A 28 -5.06 3.79 11.32
C SER A 28 -4.12 2.64 10.95
N MET A 29 -4.28 2.06 9.76
CA MET A 29 -3.48 0.93 9.28
C MET A 29 -1.98 1.22 9.26
N CYS A 30 -1.60 2.49 9.07
CA CYS A 30 -0.21 2.92 9.16
C CYS A 30 0.47 2.54 10.49
N GLY A 31 -0.27 2.55 11.61
CA GLY A 31 0.27 2.15 12.92
C GLY A 31 0.64 0.66 12.94
N ASN A 32 -0.24 -0.19 12.40
CA ASN A 32 0.00 -1.63 12.30
C ASN A 32 1.18 -1.92 11.37
N ILE A 33 1.30 -1.21 10.25
CA ILE A 33 2.44 -1.35 9.32
C ILE A 33 3.75 -0.92 9.98
N ILE A 34 3.78 0.19 10.72
CA ILE A 34 4.98 0.62 11.47
C ILE A 34 5.38 -0.45 12.51
N SER A 35 4.41 -1.04 13.20
CA SER A 35 4.66 -2.17 14.13
C SER A 35 5.21 -3.39 13.40
N TYR A 36 4.67 -3.74 12.23
CA TYR A 36 5.18 -4.81 11.37
C TYR A 36 6.62 -4.54 10.92
N MET A 37 6.93 -3.33 10.48
CA MET A 37 8.27 -2.90 10.05
C MET A 37 9.32 -2.86 11.17
N THR A 38 8.98 -3.19 12.43
CA THR A 38 9.99 -3.44 13.46
C THR A 38 10.82 -4.68 13.15
N LYS A 39 10.21 -5.69 12.52
CA LYS A 39 10.86 -6.95 12.12
C LYS A 39 11.10 -7.05 10.61
N HIS A 40 10.46 -6.22 9.80
CA HIS A 40 10.54 -6.23 8.33
C HIS A 40 11.07 -4.89 7.82
N LYS A 41 12.40 -4.72 7.85
CA LYS A 41 13.11 -3.47 7.48
C LYS A 41 13.38 -3.33 5.99
N ASP A 42 13.01 -4.33 5.21
CA ASP A 42 13.24 -4.39 3.78
C ASP A 42 12.18 -3.66 2.97
N VAL A 43 11.08 -3.19 3.58
CA VAL A 43 10.00 -2.44 2.91
C VAL A 43 9.79 -1.06 3.52
N GLY A 44 9.28 -0.13 2.73
CA GLY A 44 8.94 1.23 3.15
C GLY A 44 7.45 1.45 3.44
N LEU A 45 7.11 2.62 3.94
CA LEU A 45 5.72 3.09 4.09
C LEU A 45 5.59 4.55 3.63
N ILE A 46 4.61 4.79 2.77
CA ILE A 46 4.10 6.09 2.35
C ILE A 46 2.70 6.26 2.94
N LYS A 47 2.57 7.17 3.90
CA LYS A 47 1.30 7.52 4.54
C LYS A 47 0.71 8.77 3.90
N ILE A 48 -0.43 8.62 3.23
CA ILE A 48 -1.23 9.75 2.78
C ILE A 48 -2.00 10.33 3.97
N LYS A 49 -1.78 11.63 4.24
CA LYS A 49 -2.48 12.39 5.30
C LYS A 49 -3.58 13.28 4.73
N THR A 50 -3.30 13.95 3.62
CA THR A 50 -4.25 14.78 2.90
C THR A 50 -4.67 14.04 1.63
N TYR A 51 -5.92 13.61 1.54
CA TYR A 51 -6.42 12.93 0.35
C TYR A 51 -6.97 13.91 -0.69
N ARG A 52 -7.52 15.05 -0.25
CA ARG A 52 -8.08 16.08 -1.12
C ARG A 52 -7.68 17.49 -0.62
N PRO A 53 -7.07 18.34 -1.46
CA PRO A 53 -6.52 18.00 -2.78
C PRO A 53 -5.46 16.88 -2.66
N PHE A 54 -5.37 16.00 -3.66
CA PHE A 54 -4.45 14.86 -3.61
C PHE A 54 -3.02 15.34 -3.94
N PRO A 55 -2.01 15.05 -3.09
CA PRO A 55 -0.65 15.56 -3.26
C PRO A 55 0.16 14.72 -4.27
N TYR A 56 -0.24 14.70 -5.54
CA TYR A 56 0.40 13.84 -6.55
C TYR A 56 1.84 14.25 -6.85
N GLU A 57 2.16 15.54 -6.85
CA GLU A 57 3.53 16.05 -7.12
C GLU A 57 4.50 15.59 -6.03
N ASP A 58 4.11 15.76 -4.76
CA ASP A 58 4.89 15.27 -3.62
C ASP A 58 5.07 13.74 -3.70
N LEU A 59 4.01 13.00 -4.04
CA LEU A 59 4.07 11.55 -4.14
C LEU A 59 5.06 11.13 -5.23
N GLN A 60 4.97 11.74 -6.41
CA GLN A 60 5.85 11.43 -7.54
C GLN A 60 7.31 11.74 -7.19
N LYS A 61 7.56 12.91 -6.61
CA LYS A 61 8.90 13.30 -6.16
C LYS A 61 9.48 12.31 -5.15
N ILE A 62 8.70 11.91 -4.14
CA ILE A 62 9.12 10.93 -3.14
C ILE A 62 9.50 9.59 -3.79
N ILE A 63 8.70 9.13 -4.76
CA ILE A 63 8.97 7.86 -5.45
C ILE A 63 10.27 7.94 -6.25
N GLN A 64 10.48 9.03 -6.97
CA GLN A 64 11.70 9.25 -7.76
C GLN A 64 12.93 9.39 -6.87
N ASP A 65 12.88 10.25 -5.84
CA ASP A 65 14.00 10.54 -4.93
C ASP A 65 14.51 9.27 -4.21
N HIS A 66 13.63 8.33 -3.88
CA HIS A 66 13.98 7.09 -3.19
C HIS A 66 14.11 5.87 -4.13
N ASN A 67 13.96 6.07 -5.44
CA ASN A 67 13.95 5.01 -6.45
C ASN A 67 12.97 3.88 -6.12
N ILE A 68 11.73 4.21 -5.74
CA ILE A 68 10.71 3.20 -5.44
C ILE A 68 10.21 2.58 -6.74
N GLU A 69 10.41 1.27 -6.87
CA GLU A 69 10.04 0.50 -8.07
C GLU A 69 8.64 -0.11 -7.94
N LYS A 70 8.22 -0.41 -6.70
CA LYS A 70 7.00 -1.18 -6.41
C LYS A 70 6.20 -0.57 -5.27
N LEU A 71 4.88 -0.48 -5.45
CA LEU A 71 3.96 -0.02 -4.41
C LEU A 71 2.90 -1.07 -4.08
N ILE A 72 2.75 -1.31 -2.78
CA ILE A 72 1.69 -2.13 -2.20
C ILE A 72 0.60 -1.20 -1.68
N ILE A 73 -0.50 -1.08 -2.41
CA ILE A 73 -1.60 -0.19 -2.03
C ILE A 73 -2.54 -0.97 -1.10
N LEU A 74 -2.76 -0.47 0.11
CA LEU A 74 -3.73 -1.05 1.04
C LEU A 74 -4.89 -0.08 1.26
N GLU A 75 -6.12 -0.55 1.06
CA GLU A 75 -7.31 0.25 1.29
C GLU A 75 -8.47 -0.57 1.86
N LYS A 76 -9.48 0.14 2.38
CA LYS A 76 -10.67 -0.44 3.01
C LYS A 76 -11.96 -0.19 2.21
N SER A 77 -11.82 0.09 0.92
CA SER A 77 -12.94 0.39 0.02
C SER A 77 -12.91 -0.57 -1.16
N ASP A 78 -14.09 -0.97 -1.62
CA ASP A 78 -14.26 -1.80 -2.81
C ASP A 78 -14.54 -0.91 -4.04
N ALA A 79 -14.16 -1.41 -5.21
CA ALA A 79 -14.47 -0.84 -6.51
C ALA A 79 -15.88 -1.19 -7.00
N LEU A 80 -16.54 -2.19 -6.40
CA LEU A 80 -17.90 -2.66 -6.74
C LEU A 80 -18.12 -2.89 -8.25
N ASN A 81 -17.13 -3.48 -8.95
CA ASN A 81 -17.00 -3.70 -10.41
C ASN A 81 -16.01 -2.78 -11.16
N GLY A 82 -15.39 -1.80 -10.49
CA GLY A 82 -14.35 -0.98 -11.09
C GLY A 82 -13.01 -1.71 -11.27
N LEU A 83 -12.16 -1.19 -12.17
CA LEU A 83 -10.81 -1.74 -12.41
C LEU A 83 -9.91 -1.62 -11.18
N LEU A 84 -10.11 -0.57 -10.38
CA LEU A 84 -9.39 -0.30 -9.13
C LEU A 84 -10.33 0.36 -8.13
N PRO A 85 -10.15 0.12 -6.81
CA PRO A 85 -10.93 0.84 -5.82
C PRO A 85 -10.46 2.30 -5.69
N PRO A 86 -11.27 3.20 -5.09
CA PRO A 86 -11.12 4.65 -5.26
C PRO A 86 -9.76 5.22 -4.84
N PHE A 87 -9.18 4.71 -3.76
CA PHE A 87 -7.87 5.17 -3.29
C PHE A 87 -6.76 4.71 -4.24
N SER A 88 -6.80 3.44 -4.64
CA SER A 88 -5.84 2.89 -5.61
C SER A 88 -5.93 3.54 -6.97
N MET A 89 -7.12 3.88 -7.44
CA MET A 89 -7.30 4.60 -8.70
C MET A 89 -6.61 5.97 -8.67
N THR A 90 -6.73 6.70 -7.57
CA THR A 90 -6.05 8.00 -7.41
C THR A 90 -4.52 7.83 -7.43
N ILE A 91 -4.00 6.81 -6.74
CA ILE A 91 -2.56 6.50 -6.75
C ILE A 91 -2.11 6.08 -8.14
N ALA A 92 -2.83 5.17 -8.80
CA ALA A 92 -2.50 4.68 -10.13
C ALA A 92 -2.35 5.83 -11.14
N SER A 93 -3.25 6.82 -11.11
CA SER A 93 -3.14 8.02 -11.95
C SER A 93 -1.87 8.82 -11.64
N ALA A 94 -1.45 8.92 -10.38
CA ALA A 94 -0.21 9.60 -10.00
C ALA A 94 1.05 8.79 -10.40
N LEU A 95 0.97 7.46 -10.45
CA LEU A 95 2.08 6.58 -10.83
C LEU A 95 2.24 6.42 -12.34
N TYR A 96 1.19 6.69 -13.12
CA TYR A 96 1.19 6.53 -14.56
C TYR A 96 2.42 7.13 -15.27
N PRO A 97 2.82 8.40 -15.02
CA PRO A 97 4.01 8.97 -15.68
C PRO A 97 5.33 8.35 -15.21
N LEU A 98 5.36 7.65 -14.07
CA LEU A 98 6.57 7.07 -13.50
C LEU A 98 6.79 5.61 -13.90
N GLY A 99 5.74 4.91 -14.36
CA GLY A 99 5.81 3.48 -14.65
C GLY A 99 6.01 2.59 -13.42
N THR A 100 5.88 3.13 -12.20
CA THR A 100 6.01 2.38 -10.94
C THR A 100 4.96 1.27 -10.87
N LEU A 101 5.42 0.04 -10.61
CA LEU A 101 4.54 -1.11 -10.53
C LEU A 101 3.73 -1.07 -9.24
N PHE A 102 2.47 -1.51 -9.28
CA PHE A 102 1.67 -1.61 -8.07
C PHE A 102 0.71 -2.79 -8.07
N ARG A 103 0.33 -3.22 -6.86
CA ARG A 103 -0.86 -4.04 -6.63
C ARG A 103 -1.65 -3.46 -5.47
N SER A 104 -2.97 -3.52 -5.60
CA SER A 104 -3.92 -3.07 -4.59
C SER A 104 -4.51 -4.24 -3.83
N PHE A 105 -4.63 -4.09 -2.52
CA PHE A 105 -5.21 -5.08 -1.65
C PHE A 105 -6.30 -4.42 -0.81
N ILE A 106 -7.53 -4.88 -1.02
CA ILE A 106 -8.65 -4.50 -0.17
C ILE A 106 -8.59 -5.33 1.10
N VAL A 107 -8.49 -4.65 2.24
CA VAL A 107 -8.35 -5.24 3.57
C VAL A 107 -9.27 -4.56 4.57
N GLY A 108 -9.61 -5.23 5.67
CA GLY A 108 -10.36 -4.63 6.77
C GLY A 108 -11.74 -4.06 6.38
N LEU A 109 -12.37 -4.62 5.34
CA LEU A 109 -13.76 -4.34 5.00
C LEU A 109 -14.67 -4.70 6.18
N GLY A 110 -15.71 -3.89 6.40
CA GLY A 110 -16.67 -4.11 7.49
C GLY A 110 -16.07 -4.03 8.90
N GLY A 111 -14.93 -3.35 9.07
CA GLY A 111 -14.27 -3.23 10.38
C GLY A 111 -13.45 -4.45 10.80
N ARG A 112 -13.27 -5.42 9.90
CA ARG A 112 -12.45 -6.61 10.15
C ARG A 112 -11.00 -6.22 10.46
N ASP A 113 -10.36 -7.00 11.33
CA ASP A 113 -8.98 -6.74 11.71
C ASP A 113 -8.01 -6.98 10.54
N VAL A 114 -6.91 -6.24 10.53
CA VAL A 114 -5.82 -6.37 9.53
C VAL A 114 -4.56 -6.71 10.28
N THR A 115 -4.14 -7.96 10.14
CA THR A 115 -3.03 -8.55 10.89
C THR A 115 -1.74 -8.51 10.07
N ARG A 116 -0.66 -9.02 10.67
CA ARG A 116 0.66 -9.12 10.01
C ARG A 116 0.61 -10.09 8.84
N ASP A 117 -0.25 -11.11 8.90
CA ASP A 117 -0.42 -12.11 7.84
C ASP A 117 -0.83 -11.44 6.52
N GLU A 118 -1.75 -10.47 6.56
CA GLU A 118 -2.15 -9.72 5.36
C GLU A 118 -0.99 -8.92 4.76
N PHE A 119 -0.11 -8.35 5.59
CA PHE A 119 1.05 -7.61 5.12
C PHE A 119 2.10 -8.53 4.49
N ASP A 120 2.36 -9.69 5.09
CA ASP A 120 3.27 -10.71 4.54
C ASP A 120 2.76 -11.24 3.19
N ILE A 121 1.46 -11.53 3.07
CA ILE A 121 0.86 -11.99 1.81
C ILE A 121 0.94 -10.89 0.74
N ALA A 122 0.61 -9.64 1.09
CA ALA A 122 0.69 -8.52 0.17
C ALA A 122 2.12 -8.30 -0.33
N LYS A 123 3.11 -8.35 0.58
CA LYS A 123 4.53 -8.26 0.27
C LYS A 123 4.96 -9.40 -0.67
N LYS A 124 4.68 -10.65 -0.31
CA LYS A 124 5.03 -11.84 -1.13
C LYS A 124 4.41 -11.78 -2.52
N LYS A 125 3.16 -11.33 -2.64
CA LYS A 125 2.50 -11.12 -3.93
C LYS A 125 3.18 -10.03 -4.76
N MET A 126 3.70 -8.98 -4.13
CA MET A 126 4.39 -7.89 -4.84
C MET A 126 5.80 -8.28 -5.30
N GLU A 127 6.48 -9.16 -4.59
CA GLU A 127 7.80 -9.68 -4.97
C GLU A 127 7.77 -10.36 -6.35
N THR A 128 6.71 -11.10 -6.66
CA THR A 128 6.57 -11.82 -7.94
C THR A 128 6.13 -10.94 -9.12
N VAL A 129 5.70 -9.71 -8.87
CA VAL A 129 5.26 -8.77 -9.92
C VAL A 129 6.46 -8.25 -10.71
N LYS A 130 6.45 -8.46 -12.03
CA LYS A 130 7.47 -7.95 -12.96
C LYS A 130 6.93 -6.90 -13.94
N ASP A 131 5.62 -6.88 -14.14
CA ASP A 131 4.94 -5.94 -15.03
C ASP A 131 3.52 -5.62 -14.53
N MET A 132 2.82 -4.74 -15.24
CA MET A 132 1.45 -4.34 -14.93
C MET A 132 0.38 -5.30 -15.46
N LYS A 133 0.73 -6.51 -15.93
CA LYS A 133 -0.25 -7.47 -16.45
C LYS A 133 -1.01 -8.18 -15.33
N GLY A 134 -2.21 -8.63 -15.67
CA GLY A 134 -3.07 -9.40 -14.78
C GLY A 134 -3.87 -8.53 -13.80
N PRO A 135 -4.54 -9.16 -12.81
CA PRO A 135 -5.38 -8.45 -11.85
C PRO A 135 -4.56 -7.43 -11.04
N LEU A 136 -4.99 -6.17 -11.06
CA LEU A 136 -4.32 -5.09 -10.34
C LEU A 136 -4.73 -4.99 -8.87
N TYR A 137 -5.92 -5.49 -8.53
CA TYR A 137 -6.39 -5.55 -7.15
C TYR A 137 -6.91 -6.94 -6.76
N SER A 138 -6.86 -7.24 -5.46
CA SER A 138 -7.44 -8.45 -4.87
C SER A 138 -7.84 -8.20 -3.42
N TYR A 139 -8.61 -9.12 -2.84
CA TYR A 139 -9.02 -9.02 -1.43
C TYR A 139 -8.13 -9.88 -0.54
N LEU A 140 -7.76 -9.37 0.64
CA LEU A 140 -7.10 -10.15 1.69
C LEU A 140 -7.94 -10.10 2.97
N GLY A 141 -8.17 -11.27 3.58
CA GLY A 141 -8.85 -11.39 4.87
C GLY A 141 -10.37 -11.18 4.86
N VAL A 142 -11.04 -11.18 3.70
CA VAL A 142 -12.47 -10.79 3.56
C VAL A 142 -13.49 -11.95 3.68
N ARG A 143 -13.05 -13.20 3.75
CA ARG A 143 -13.93 -14.36 4.02
C ARG A 143 -13.60 -14.96 5.38
N GLU A 144 -14.63 -15.32 6.14
CA GLU A 144 -14.47 -16.37 7.15
C GLU A 144 -14.17 -17.66 6.40
N THR A 145 -12.92 -18.10 6.47
CA THR A 145 -12.54 -19.37 5.88
C THR A 145 -11.90 -20.16 6.99
N LYS A 146 -12.52 -21.30 7.32
CA LYS A 146 -12.01 -22.32 8.24
C LYS A 146 -10.61 -22.82 7.86
N ASP A 147 -10.07 -22.45 6.71
CA ASP A 147 -8.70 -22.71 6.29
C ASP A 147 -8.11 -21.49 5.59
N LYS A 148 -7.13 -20.86 6.25
CA LYS A 148 -6.39 -19.69 5.77
C LYS A 148 -5.61 -20.05 4.49
N ILE A 149 -5.94 -19.35 3.40
CA ILE A 149 -5.08 -19.05 2.24
C ILE A 149 -4.96 -20.17 1.19
N HIS A 150 -5.87 -20.15 0.21
CA HIS A 150 -5.61 -20.73 -1.12
C HIS A 150 -5.04 -19.64 -2.04
N GLY A 151 -3.86 -19.89 -2.63
CA GLY A 151 -3.31 -19.03 -3.68
C GLY A 151 -1.80 -18.83 -3.67
N VAL A 152 -1.05 -19.53 -2.81
CA VAL A 152 0.42 -19.62 -2.91
C VAL A 152 0.81 -21.07 -3.17
N ASN A 153 0.31 -21.63 -4.26
CA ASN A 153 0.82 -22.81 -4.94
C ASN A 153 -0.01 -23.00 -6.21
N LYS A 154 0.43 -22.36 -7.30
CA LYS A 154 0.33 -22.83 -8.68
C LYS A 154 1.28 -22.00 -9.52
#